data_AF-A0A5J6LFK6-F1
#
_entry.id   AF-A0A5J6LFK6-F1
#
_cell.length_a   1.000
_cell.length_b   1.000
_cell.length_c   1.000
_cell.angle_alpha   90.00
_cell.angle_beta   90.00
_cell.angle_gamma   90.00
#
_symmetry.space_group_name_H-M   'P 1'
#
loop_
_entity.id
_entity.type
_entity.pdbx_description
1 polymer ?
#
loop_
_entity_poly.entity_id
_entity_poly.type
_entity_poly.pdbx_seq_one_letter_code
_entity_poly.pdbx_strand_id
1 'polypeptide(L)'
;MRQNRFYSDIDLSSSIDYALKAAQKYCSEDYIAGRINRSNGRTDLRVKSYEASCYRSLGLLRSLYARGDSIESLRQAYLETRERLSMLEDSIQACGLEHPKIDLAHPLQISMLLALAHALGEKPQLIGRNTRAISSGCDLFVDRLLSVYDPKRPLADEIANKSVYKKLYAVFDAPAEKRPEMIARYLDEWEKLLLKNKIPGLHYPQPDHLLEEWAGFWCYPAAAVVAALNIDDSSFIDHEFYPTDLMKACAQYRGEPIILPPLKEPALPEPPKRSPKRKPAPELLAPWQPLFERMAASLPKSLQASLWNALVEWLNEERKEETLEAGGFLCAFSAAQWEMELLTTYRRLALLHVDWKDDESALSFCEAIARTLGIDDAFSPDPVTLNRPERVWEVLYTFHQWLAPHGYRLIAPLTGEDAYYALAVKIKDADTLVAALEQAGLKVKTFTDDQPF
;
A
#
# COMPACT_ATOMS: atom_id res chain seq x y z
N MET A 1 11.59 28.39 7.09
CA MET A 1 10.93 27.09 7.18
C MET A 1 10.17 27.00 8.50
N ARG A 2 8.94 26.46 8.51
CA ARG A 2 8.24 26.18 9.77
C ARG A 2 8.99 25.09 10.55
N GLN A 3 9.43 25.38 11.77
CA GLN A 3 9.92 24.33 12.67
C GLN A 3 8.73 23.49 13.16
N ASN A 4 8.92 22.17 13.23
CA ASN A 4 7.95 21.26 13.83
C ASN A 4 8.44 20.84 15.23
N ARG A 5 7.60 20.24 16.08
CA ARG A 5 7.95 20.00 17.50
C ARG A 5 9.14 19.06 17.70
N PHE A 6 9.52 18.32 16.67
CA PHE A 6 10.67 17.42 16.64
C PHE A 6 11.96 18.12 16.17
N TYR A 7 11.90 19.42 15.83
CA TYR A 7 13.00 20.23 15.24
C TYR A 7 13.37 21.45 16.07
N SER A 8 12.66 21.79 17.15
CA SER A 8 12.71 23.14 17.72
C SER A 8 14.09 23.58 18.23
N ASP A 9 15.04 22.67 18.42
CA ASP A 9 16.33 22.97 19.07
C ASP A 9 17.52 22.15 18.53
N ILE A 10 17.43 21.59 17.31
CA ILE A 10 18.50 20.74 16.75
C ILE A 10 19.45 21.57 15.87
N ASP A 11 20.74 21.63 16.23
CA ASP A 11 21.79 22.19 15.38
C ASP A 11 22.11 21.24 14.21
N LEU A 12 21.77 21.70 13.01
CA LEU A 12 21.98 20.98 11.75
C LEU A 12 23.35 21.21 11.11
N SER A 13 24.17 22.12 11.67
CA SER A 13 25.38 22.61 11.01
C SER A 13 26.34 21.48 10.64
N SER A 14 26.58 20.54 11.56
CA SER A 14 27.46 19.39 11.29
C SER A 14 26.93 18.47 10.19
N SER A 15 25.62 18.23 10.15
CA SER A 15 25.03 17.32 9.16
C SER A 15 25.04 17.94 7.77
N ILE A 16 24.82 19.26 7.70
CA ILE A 16 24.89 20.02 6.46
C ILE A 16 26.32 20.09 5.95
N ASP A 17 27.28 20.36 6.84
CA ASP A 17 28.71 20.35 6.48
C ASP A 17 29.15 18.98 5.95
N TYR A 18 28.67 17.90 6.57
CA TYR A 18 28.90 16.54 6.08
C TYR A 18 28.29 16.36 4.69
N ALA A 19 27.01 16.71 4.51
CA ALA A 19 26.31 16.57 3.23
C ALA A 19 26.99 17.37 2.11
N LEU A 20 27.44 18.60 2.40
CA LEU A 20 28.20 19.45 1.47
C LEU A 20 29.53 18.82 1.10
N LYS A 21 30.34 18.40 2.08
CA LYS A 21 31.64 17.75 1.84
C LYS A 21 31.48 16.44 1.06
N ALA A 22 30.46 15.66 1.40
CA ALA A 22 30.14 14.42 0.71
C ALA A 22 29.72 14.69 -0.74
N ALA A 23 28.80 15.63 -0.98
CA ALA A 23 28.41 16.01 -2.32
C ALA A 23 29.62 16.50 -3.14
N GLN A 24 30.45 17.39 -2.59
CA GLN A 24 31.65 17.90 -3.25
C GLN A 24 32.63 16.78 -3.64
N LYS A 25 32.86 15.81 -2.74
CA LYS A 25 33.78 14.69 -2.98
C LYS A 25 33.20 13.68 -3.97
N TYR A 26 32.00 13.17 -3.71
CA TYR A 26 31.43 12.03 -4.45
C TYR A 26 30.82 12.44 -5.80
N CYS A 27 30.47 13.72 -5.97
CA CYS A 27 30.04 14.25 -7.26
C CYS A 27 31.22 14.75 -8.12
N SER A 28 32.45 14.76 -7.62
CA SER A 28 33.62 15.17 -8.41
C SER A 28 33.92 14.16 -9.54
N GLU A 29 34.05 14.64 -10.78
CA GLU A 29 34.50 13.81 -11.90
C GLU A 29 35.92 13.25 -11.68
N ASP A 30 36.81 14.01 -11.04
CA ASP A 30 38.15 13.53 -10.67
C ASP A 30 38.07 12.35 -9.69
N TYR A 31 37.13 12.42 -8.73
CA TYR A 31 36.91 11.32 -7.79
C TYR A 31 36.39 10.06 -8.51
N ILE A 32 35.39 10.22 -9.40
CA ILE A 32 34.79 9.13 -10.17
C ILE A 32 35.84 8.51 -11.11
N ALA A 33 36.54 9.32 -11.90
CA ALA A 33 37.61 8.88 -12.80
C ALA A 33 38.74 8.19 -12.03
N GLY A 34 39.16 8.75 -10.90
CA GLY A 34 40.15 8.14 -10.01
C GLY A 34 39.71 6.77 -9.48
N ARG A 35 38.43 6.62 -9.12
CA ARG A 35 37.88 5.33 -8.69
C ARG A 35 37.90 4.29 -9.80
N ILE A 36 37.52 4.66 -11.02
CA ILE A 36 37.56 3.78 -12.19
C ILE A 36 38.99 3.34 -12.51
N ASN A 37 39.94 4.29 -12.51
CA ASN A 37 41.36 4.02 -12.78
C ASN A 37 41.97 3.06 -11.75
N ARG A 38 41.66 3.23 -10.46
CA ARG A 38 42.10 2.32 -9.38
C ARG A 38 41.49 0.92 -9.48
N SER A 39 40.50 0.72 -10.34
CA SER A 39 39.80 -0.55 -10.54
C SER A 39 39.97 -1.08 -11.97
N ASN A 40 41.13 -0.84 -12.58
CA ASN A 40 41.53 -1.37 -13.89
C ASN A 40 40.55 -1.04 -15.02
N GLY A 41 39.91 0.14 -14.99
CA GLY A 41 39.04 0.59 -16.09
C GLY A 41 37.66 -0.09 -16.14
N ARG A 42 37.23 -0.74 -15.05
CA ARG A 42 35.90 -1.33 -14.94
C ARG A 42 34.79 -0.29 -15.15
N THR A 43 34.09 -0.39 -16.27
CA THR A 43 33.06 0.57 -16.70
C THR A 43 31.78 0.47 -15.85
N ASP A 44 31.47 -0.68 -15.28
CA ASP A 44 30.32 -0.87 -14.38
C ASP A 44 30.45 -0.05 -13.07
N LEU A 45 31.68 0.25 -12.65
CA LEU A 45 31.91 1.14 -11.51
C LEU A 45 31.53 2.59 -11.79
N ARG A 46 31.46 2.98 -13.07
CA ARG A 46 30.95 4.31 -13.45
C ARG A 46 29.47 4.43 -13.08
N VAL A 47 28.65 3.41 -13.39
CA VAL A 47 27.23 3.35 -13.00
C VAL A 47 27.10 3.45 -11.48
N LYS A 48 27.83 2.61 -10.73
CA LYS A 48 27.82 2.62 -9.26
C LYS A 48 28.32 3.94 -8.65
N SER A 49 29.17 4.68 -9.35
CA SER A 49 29.67 5.97 -8.90
C SER A 49 28.68 7.10 -9.15
N TYR A 50 28.01 7.11 -10.31
CA TYR A 50 26.94 8.07 -10.56
C TYR A 50 25.69 7.80 -9.72
N GLU A 51 25.38 6.53 -9.43
CA GLU A 51 24.35 6.16 -8.45
C GLU A 51 24.65 6.77 -7.07
N ALA A 52 25.88 6.59 -6.57
CA ALA A 52 26.31 7.20 -5.30
C ALA A 52 26.30 8.74 -5.36
N SER A 53 26.69 9.34 -6.49
CA SER A 53 26.64 10.79 -6.72
C SER A 53 25.20 11.31 -6.66
N CYS A 54 24.26 10.63 -7.31
CA CYS A 54 22.82 10.95 -7.22
C CYS A 54 22.33 10.90 -5.78
N TYR A 55 22.63 9.81 -5.05
CA TYR A 55 22.25 9.66 -3.65
C TYR A 55 22.77 10.82 -2.77
N ARG A 56 24.05 11.22 -2.94
CA ARG A 56 24.65 12.32 -2.17
C ARG A 56 24.06 13.68 -2.53
N SER A 57 23.79 13.94 -3.81
CA SER A 57 23.17 15.21 -4.23
C SER A 57 21.70 15.32 -3.76
N LEU A 58 20.93 14.23 -3.79
CA LEU A 58 19.58 14.16 -3.20
C LEU A 58 19.61 14.36 -1.68
N GLY A 59 20.60 13.77 -0.99
CA GLY A 59 20.84 13.99 0.42
C GLY A 59 21.12 15.47 0.74
N LEU A 60 21.97 16.12 -0.06
CA LEU A 60 22.27 17.55 0.09
C LEU A 60 21.00 18.40 -0.05
N LEU A 61 20.16 18.15 -1.06
CA LEU A 61 18.88 18.86 -1.21
C LEU A 61 18.01 18.75 0.04
N ARG A 62 17.88 17.54 0.61
CA ARG A 62 17.14 17.30 1.86
C ARG A 62 17.71 18.11 3.02
N SER A 63 19.03 18.12 3.19
CA SER A 63 19.70 18.84 4.26
C SER A 63 19.57 20.36 4.11
N LEU A 64 19.72 20.90 2.91
CA LEU A 64 19.55 22.34 2.64
C LEU A 64 18.11 22.78 2.89
N TYR A 65 17.13 21.99 2.44
CA TYR A 65 15.73 22.26 2.76
C TYR A 65 15.49 22.19 4.28
N ALA A 66 15.98 21.17 4.96
CA ALA A 66 15.85 21.02 6.42
C ALA A 66 16.50 22.17 7.21
N ARG A 67 17.58 22.79 6.71
CA ARG A 67 18.14 24.04 7.27
C ARG A 67 17.16 25.21 7.24
N GLY A 68 16.22 25.16 6.29
CA GLY A 68 15.25 26.20 6.02
C GLY A 68 15.65 27.13 4.87
N ASP A 69 16.56 26.71 4.00
CA ASP A 69 16.90 27.44 2.78
C ASP A 69 15.66 27.63 1.90
N SER A 70 15.61 28.76 1.19
CA SER A 70 14.50 29.05 0.28
C SER A 70 14.49 28.08 -0.92
N ILE A 71 13.32 27.80 -1.47
CA ILE A 71 13.20 26.93 -2.66
C ILE A 71 14.06 27.43 -3.82
N GLU A 72 14.10 28.75 -4.03
CA GLU A 72 14.91 29.34 -5.10
C GLU A 72 16.41 29.11 -4.88
N SER A 73 16.91 29.21 -3.64
CA SER A 73 18.32 28.92 -3.34
C SER A 73 18.70 27.45 -3.56
N LEU A 74 17.72 26.53 -3.55
CA LEU A 74 17.96 25.11 -3.87
C LEU A 74 18.09 24.84 -5.37
N ARG A 75 17.73 25.80 -6.25
CA ARG A 75 17.69 25.61 -7.70
C ARG A 75 19.00 25.07 -8.27
N GLN A 76 20.14 25.63 -7.85
CA GLN A 76 21.43 25.20 -8.37
C GLN A 76 21.77 23.76 -7.99
N ALA A 77 21.62 23.41 -6.71
CA ALA A 77 21.81 22.03 -6.24
C ALA A 77 20.86 21.05 -6.94
N TYR A 78 19.62 21.49 -7.22
CA TYR A 78 18.64 20.69 -7.95
C TYR A 78 19.06 20.44 -9.40
N LEU A 79 19.54 21.47 -10.10
CA LEU A 79 20.05 21.33 -11.46
C LEU A 79 21.27 20.39 -11.52
N GLU A 80 22.15 20.47 -10.53
CA GLU A 80 23.29 19.54 -10.40
C GLU A 80 22.81 18.10 -10.20
N THR A 81 21.83 17.86 -9.31
CA THR A 81 21.21 16.53 -9.15
C THR A 81 20.63 16.00 -10.46
N ARG A 82 19.94 16.86 -11.23
CA ARG A 82 19.41 16.47 -12.55
C ARG A 82 20.51 16.07 -13.53
N GLU A 83 21.61 16.81 -13.55
CA GLU A 83 22.76 16.46 -14.38
C GLU A 83 23.33 15.08 -13.98
N ARG A 84 23.42 14.79 -12.68
CA ARG A 84 23.87 13.47 -12.19
C ARG A 84 22.96 12.33 -12.62
N LEU A 85 21.64 12.54 -12.59
CA LEU A 85 20.68 11.56 -13.09
C LEU A 85 20.85 11.32 -14.59
N SER A 86 21.11 12.37 -15.38
CA SER A 86 21.41 12.23 -16.82
C SER A 86 22.69 11.43 -17.05
N MET A 87 23.76 11.73 -16.31
CA MET A 87 25.05 11.01 -16.42
C MET A 87 24.93 9.54 -16.00
N LEU A 88 24.06 9.25 -15.02
CA LEU A 88 23.72 7.88 -14.63
C LEU A 88 22.98 7.16 -15.76
N GLU A 89 21.98 7.79 -16.39
CA GLU A 89 21.27 7.24 -17.55
C GLU A 89 22.26 6.91 -18.69
N ASP A 90 23.10 7.87 -19.07
CA ASP A 90 24.09 7.69 -20.13
C ASP A 90 25.08 6.56 -19.80
N SER A 91 25.47 6.43 -18.52
CA SER A 91 26.37 5.36 -18.08
C SER A 91 25.71 3.98 -18.10
N ILE A 92 24.42 3.89 -17.75
CA ILE A 92 23.64 2.65 -17.83
C ILE A 92 23.56 2.19 -19.29
N GLN A 93 23.23 3.11 -20.20
CA GLN A 93 23.15 2.85 -21.63
C GLN A 93 24.50 2.42 -22.21
N ALA A 94 25.58 3.13 -21.88
CA ALA A 94 26.93 2.82 -22.33
C ALA A 94 27.42 1.43 -21.85
N CYS A 95 26.93 0.95 -20.71
CA CYS A 95 27.25 -0.38 -20.19
C CYS A 95 26.32 -1.49 -20.74
N GLY A 96 25.29 -1.14 -21.51
CA GLY A 96 24.30 -2.10 -22.03
C GLY A 96 23.51 -2.81 -20.94
N LEU A 97 23.30 -2.16 -19.78
CA LEU A 97 22.55 -2.77 -18.68
C LEU A 97 21.05 -2.69 -18.97
N GLU A 98 20.45 -3.83 -19.26
CA GLU A 98 18.99 -3.96 -19.35
C GLU A 98 18.41 -4.03 -17.93
N HIS A 99 17.58 -3.06 -17.55
CA HIS A 99 16.90 -2.98 -16.24
C HIS A 99 17.84 -3.06 -15.01
N PRO A 100 18.83 -2.16 -14.89
CA PRO A 100 19.71 -2.18 -13.72
C PRO A 100 18.89 -1.93 -12.46
N LYS A 101 19.17 -2.68 -11.39
CA LYS A 101 18.67 -2.37 -10.04
C LYS A 101 19.54 -1.26 -9.45
N ILE A 102 19.00 -0.05 -9.47
CA ILE A 102 19.60 1.17 -8.95
C ILE A 102 18.91 1.47 -7.62
N ASP A 103 19.68 1.57 -6.55
CA ASP A 103 19.23 1.88 -5.19
C ASP A 103 18.96 3.37 -5.00
N LEU A 104 18.23 3.96 -5.96
CA LEU A 104 17.69 5.32 -5.91
C LEU A 104 16.15 5.30 -5.84
N ALA A 105 15.54 4.12 -5.93
CA ALA A 105 14.09 3.91 -5.86
C ALA A 105 13.52 4.09 -4.44
N HIS A 106 14.11 4.95 -3.61
CA HIS A 106 13.65 5.20 -2.25
C HIS A 106 12.55 6.28 -2.23
N PRO A 107 11.34 5.99 -1.74
CA PRO A 107 10.20 6.90 -1.80
C PRO A 107 10.49 8.31 -1.26
N LEU A 108 11.19 8.44 -0.13
CA LEU A 108 11.57 9.76 0.41
C LEU A 108 12.39 10.62 -0.55
N GLN A 109 13.39 10.04 -1.22
CA GLN A 109 14.32 10.80 -2.06
C GLN A 109 13.66 11.22 -3.36
N ILE A 110 12.99 10.29 -4.02
CA ILE A 110 12.26 10.55 -5.26
C ILE A 110 11.17 11.58 -5.03
N SER A 111 10.42 11.42 -3.93
CA SER A 111 9.32 12.33 -3.64
C SER A 111 9.81 13.75 -3.38
N MET A 112 10.94 13.91 -2.70
CA MET A 112 11.54 15.24 -2.56
C MET A 112 12.00 15.81 -3.89
N LEU A 113 12.68 15.02 -4.73
CA LEU A 113 13.10 15.44 -6.07
C LEU A 113 11.91 15.94 -6.90
N LEU A 114 10.80 15.20 -6.89
CA LEU A 114 9.59 15.53 -7.64
C LEU A 114 8.90 16.79 -7.11
N ALA A 115 8.74 16.89 -5.79
CA ALA A 115 8.15 18.08 -5.18
C ALA A 115 8.98 19.33 -5.48
N LEU A 116 10.33 19.25 -5.42
CA LEU A 116 11.21 20.35 -5.83
C LEU A 116 11.12 20.67 -7.32
N ALA A 117 11.03 19.67 -8.18
CA ALA A 117 10.86 19.87 -9.62
C ALA A 117 9.63 20.75 -9.91
N HIS A 118 8.50 20.42 -9.28
CA HIS A 118 7.28 21.21 -9.36
C HIS A 118 7.46 22.62 -8.77
N ALA A 119 8.03 22.72 -7.57
CA ALA A 119 8.25 23.99 -6.90
C ALA A 119 9.15 24.95 -7.69
N LEU A 120 10.04 24.41 -8.54
CA LEU A 120 10.96 25.16 -9.40
C LEU A 120 10.40 25.41 -10.81
N GLY A 121 9.16 25.00 -11.09
CA GLY A 121 8.44 25.24 -12.34
C GLY A 121 8.84 24.30 -13.48
N GLU A 122 9.31 23.09 -13.16
CA GLU A 122 9.74 22.14 -14.17
C GLU A 122 8.56 21.50 -14.92
N LYS A 123 8.65 21.44 -16.24
CA LYS A 123 7.59 20.87 -17.08
C LYS A 123 7.52 19.35 -16.90
N PRO A 124 6.31 18.73 -16.89
CA PRO A 124 6.14 17.30 -16.70
C PRO A 124 7.00 16.41 -17.62
N GLN A 125 7.19 16.81 -18.89
CA GLN A 125 8.02 16.05 -19.83
C GLN A 125 9.50 16.02 -19.43
N LEU A 126 9.99 17.09 -18.81
CA LEU A 126 11.36 17.19 -18.35
C LEU A 126 11.56 16.41 -17.05
N ILE A 127 10.56 16.44 -16.15
CA ILE A 127 10.50 15.56 -14.97
C ILE A 127 10.63 14.11 -15.41
N GLY A 128 9.78 13.66 -16.34
CA GLY A 128 9.79 12.29 -16.85
C GLY A 128 11.15 11.90 -17.43
N ARG A 129 11.76 12.77 -18.24
CA ARG A 129 13.11 12.56 -18.78
C ARG A 129 14.17 12.37 -17.69
N ASN A 130 14.20 13.24 -16.68
CA ASN A 130 15.23 13.21 -15.64
C ASN A 130 15.10 12.01 -14.71
N THR A 131 13.91 11.43 -14.59
CA THR A 131 13.68 10.27 -13.73
C THR A 131 13.92 8.92 -14.39
N ARG A 132 14.29 8.86 -15.68
CA ARG A 132 14.46 7.59 -16.42
C ARG A 132 15.57 6.68 -15.87
N ALA A 133 16.60 7.26 -15.26
CA ALA A 133 17.67 6.47 -14.61
C ALA A 133 17.19 5.71 -13.35
N ILE A 134 16.04 6.06 -12.80
CA ILE A 134 15.44 5.38 -11.64
C ILE A 134 14.78 4.09 -12.12
N SER A 135 15.26 2.96 -11.60
CA SER A 135 14.78 1.60 -11.92
C SER A 135 13.26 1.48 -11.83
N SER A 136 12.66 0.93 -12.87
CA SER A 136 11.24 0.54 -12.92
C SER A 136 11.05 -0.91 -12.47
N GLY A 137 9.81 -1.28 -12.12
CA GLY A 137 9.47 -2.64 -11.70
C GLY A 137 10.00 -3.03 -10.31
N CYS A 138 10.47 -2.06 -9.52
CA CYS A 138 11.09 -2.31 -8.21
C CYS A 138 10.17 -2.01 -7.03
N ASP A 139 9.36 -0.96 -7.12
CA ASP A 139 8.41 -0.56 -6.08
C ASP A 139 7.18 0.07 -6.74
N LEU A 140 6.00 -0.52 -6.49
CA LEU A 140 4.75 -0.12 -7.14
C LEU A 140 4.33 1.31 -6.79
N PHE A 141 4.62 1.80 -5.58
CA PHE A 141 4.32 3.18 -5.21
C PHE A 141 5.16 4.18 -6.00
N VAL A 142 6.48 3.94 -6.08
CA VAL A 142 7.39 4.76 -6.88
C VAL A 142 7.02 4.71 -8.36
N ASP A 143 6.75 3.51 -8.89
CA ASP A 143 6.42 3.34 -10.30
C ASP A 143 5.12 4.03 -10.66
N ARG A 144 4.09 3.92 -9.81
CA ARG A 144 2.82 4.62 -10.01
C ARG A 144 2.99 6.13 -9.95
N LEU A 145 3.77 6.65 -9.00
CA LEU A 145 4.07 8.08 -8.91
C LEU A 145 4.78 8.60 -10.17
N LEU A 146 5.79 7.89 -10.66
CA LEU A 146 6.56 8.28 -11.84
C LEU A 146 5.79 8.07 -13.15
N SER A 147 4.80 7.18 -13.17
CA SER A 147 3.95 6.93 -14.35
C SER A 147 3.13 8.16 -14.79
N VAL A 148 2.93 9.14 -13.89
CA VAL A 148 2.34 10.44 -14.21
C VAL A 148 3.17 11.20 -15.26
N TYR A 149 4.50 11.05 -15.21
CA TYR A 149 5.44 11.75 -16.10
C TYR A 149 5.97 10.86 -17.23
N ASP A 150 5.91 9.54 -17.06
CA ASP A 150 6.22 8.54 -18.07
C ASP A 150 5.13 7.48 -18.13
N PRO A 151 4.08 7.67 -18.96
CA PRO A 151 2.96 6.73 -19.06
C PRO A 151 3.34 5.32 -19.54
N LYS A 152 4.55 5.13 -20.08
CA LYS A 152 5.05 3.84 -20.55
C LYS A 152 5.88 3.12 -19.50
N ARG A 153 6.07 3.71 -18.32
CA ARG A 153 6.86 3.14 -17.24
C ARG A 153 6.28 1.78 -16.80
N PRO A 154 7.08 0.69 -16.81
CA PRO A 154 6.70 -0.58 -16.21
C PRO A 154 6.41 -0.42 -14.72
N LEU A 155 5.36 -1.07 -14.23
CA LEU A 155 4.96 -1.06 -12.82
C LEU A 155 5.43 -2.36 -12.13
N ALA A 156 5.91 -2.25 -10.90
CA ALA A 156 6.12 -3.41 -10.04
C ALA A 156 4.81 -4.05 -9.61
N ASP A 157 4.84 -5.32 -9.20
CA ASP A 157 3.66 -6.01 -8.66
C ASP A 157 3.37 -5.64 -7.20
N GLU A 158 4.39 -5.16 -6.46
CA GLU A 158 4.30 -4.93 -5.02
C GLU A 158 4.87 -3.58 -4.58
N ILE A 159 4.30 -3.04 -3.50
CA ILE A 159 4.86 -1.90 -2.75
C ILE A 159 5.88 -2.46 -1.76
N ALA A 160 7.14 -2.02 -1.78
CA ALA A 160 8.21 -2.62 -0.95
C ALA A 160 7.98 -2.44 0.56
N ASN A 161 7.34 -1.34 0.97
CA ASN A 161 6.99 -1.05 2.36
C ASN A 161 5.47 -0.84 2.50
N LYS A 162 4.70 -1.91 2.23
CA LYS A 162 3.22 -1.89 2.21
C LYS A 162 2.62 -1.19 3.44
N SER A 163 3.11 -1.50 4.64
CA SER A 163 2.61 -0.92 5.91
C SER A 163 2.76 0.60 6.02
N VAL A 164 3.64 1.21 5.21
CA VAL A 164 3.90 2.66 5.21
C VAL A 164 3.24 3.33 4.02
N TYR A 165 3.23 2.71 2.84
CA TYR A 165 2.83 3.39 1.60
C TYR A 165 1.52 2.90 0.99
N LYS A 166 0.90 1.81 1.47
CA LYS A 166 -0.36 1.29 0.92
C LYS A 166 -1.50 2.32 0.98
N LYS A 167 -1.67 3.02 2.10
CA LYS A 167 -2.72 4.05 2.26
C LYS A 167 -2.50 5.25 1.35
N LEU A 168 -1.25 5.70 1.23
CA LEU A 168 -0.89 6.78 0.32
C LEU A 168 -1.04 6.36 -1.16
N TYR A 169 -0.70 5.11 -1.48
CA TYR A 169 -0.89 4.54 -2.81
C TYR A 169 -2.36 4.55 -3.25
N ALA A 170 -3.30 4.26 -2.35
CA ALA A 170 -4.74 4.28 -2.65
C ALA A 170 -5.24 5.64 -3.17
N VAL A 171 -4.51 6.75 -2.92
CA VAL A 171 -4.85 8.09 -3.41
C VAL A 171 -4.80 8.17 -4.95
N PHE A 172 -3.93 7.39 -5.61
CA PHE A 172 -3.81 7.39 -7.06
C PHE A 172 -5.11 6.95 -7.77
N ASP A 173 -5.83 6.01 -7.15
CA ASP A 173 -7.03 5.40 -7.73
C ASP A 173 -8.33 6.02 -7.17
N ALA A 174 -8.22 6.93 -6.20
CA ALA A 174 -9.37 7.58 -5.59
C ALA A 174 -9.96 8.70 -6.47
N PRO A 175 -11.29 8.94 -6.39
CA PRO A 175 -11.92 10.14 -6.95
C PRO A 175 -11.24 11.42 -6.44
N ALA A 176 -11.12 12.43 -7.29
CA ALA A 176 -10.34 13.65 -6.99
C ALA A 176 -10.83 14.34 -5.70
N GLU A 177 -12.12 14.31 -5.45
CA GLU A 177 -12.79 14.95 -4.32
C GLU A 177 -12.43 14.30 -2.98
N LYS A 178 -12.07 13.00 -2.99
CA LYS A 178 -11.69 12.25 -1.78
C LYS A 178 -10.20 12.36 -1.44
N ARG A 179 -9.36 12.73 -2.41
CA ARG A 179 -7.90 12.73 -2.25
C ARG A 179 -7.40 13.68 -1.15
N PRO A 180 -7.93 14.92 -0.99
CA PRO A 180 -7.46 15.80 0.07
C PRO A 180 -7.61 15.18 1.47
N GLU A 181 -8.77 14.58 1.74
CA GLU A 181 -9.05 13.93 3.02
C GLU A 181 -8.17 12.70 3.24
N MET A 182 -7.94 11.88 2.21
CA MET A 182 -7.05 10.72 2.30
C MET A 182 -5.60 11.14 2.61
N ILE A 183 -5.11 12.23 2.01
CA ILE A 183 -3.78 12.77 2.31
C ILE A 183 -3.70 13.29 3.74
N ALA A 184 -4.70 14.05 4.20
CA ALA A 184 -4.74 14.56 5.57
C ALA A 184 -4.67 13.41 6.60
N ARG A 185 -5.46 12.36 6.41
CA ARG A 185 -5.44 11.16 7.29
C ARG A 185 -4.11 10.43 7.23
N TYR A 186 -3.50 10.33 6.05
CA TYR A 186 -2.16 9.75 5.93
C TYR A 186 -1.12 10.55 6.72
N LEU A 187 -1.22 11.88 6.69
CA LEU A 187 -0.35 12.78 7.43
C LEU A 187 -0.54 12.63 8.96
N ASP A 188 -1.76 12.41 9.45
CA ASP A 188 -2.04 12.11 10.87
C ASP A 188 -1.36 10.81 11.33
N GLU A 189 -1.23 9.83 10.44
CA GLU A 189 -0.56 8.56 10.71
C GLU A 189 0.96 8.64 10.66
N TRP A 190 1.50 9.63 9.95
CA TRP A 190 2.93 9.80 9.74
C TRP A 190 3.72 9.89 11.05
N GLU A 191 3.19 10.60 12.04
CA GLU A 191 3.79 10.66 13.38
C GLU A 191 3.89 9.28 14.02
N LYS A 192 2.82 8.50 13.98
CA LYS A 192 2.77 7.17 14.59
C LYS A 192 3.78 6.23 13.92
N LEU A 193 3.92 6.33 12.60
CA LEU A 193 4.91 5.58 11.83
C LEU A 193 6.34 6.00 12.19
N LEU A 194 6.56 7.30 12.34
CA LEU A 194 7.84 7.89 12.73
C LEU A 194 8.26 7.42 14.14
N LEU A 195 7.40 7.61 15.14
CA LEU A 195 7.66 7.24 16.54
C LEU A 195 7.92 5.74 16.70
N LYS A 196 7.37 4.90 15.81
CA LYS A 196 7.56 3.44 15.78
C LYS A 196 8.74 2.98 14.91
N ASN A 197 9.53 3.90 14.34
CA ASN A 197 10.63 3.58 13.41
C ASN A 197 10.19 2.70 12.22
N LYS A 198 8.98 2.93 11.70
CA LYS A 198 8.44 2.16 10.58
C LYS A 198 8.80 2.75 9.23
N ILE A 199 9.20 4.01 9.18
CA ILE A 199 9.48 4.70 7.92
C ILE A 199 10.92 4.37 7.46
N PRO A 200 11.12 3.73 6.30
CA PRO A 200 12.44 3.43 5.80
C PRO A 200 13.28 4.71 5.64
N GLY A 201 14.51 4.68 6.14
CA GLY A 201 15.43 5.82 6.06
C GLY A 201 15.09 7.01 6.98
N LEU A 202 14.13 6.86 7.91
CA LEU A 202 13.82 7.82 8.97
C LEU A 202 13.72 7.11 10.32
N HIS A 203 14.59 7.49 11.26
CA HIS A 203 14.72 6.85 12.57
C HIS A 203 14.55 7.89 13.70
N TYR A 204 13.77 7.54 14.72
CA TYR A 204 13.42 8.34 15.90
C TYR A 204 13.45 7.50 17.21
N PRO A 205 13.89 8.02 18.37
CA PRO A 205 14.65 9.25 18.59
C PRO A 205 16.14 9.00 18.34
N GLN A 206 16.91 10.01 17.94
CA GLN A 206 18.37 9.89 17.94
C GLN A 206 19.01 11.05 18.69
N PRO A 207 19.32 10.89 19.99
CA PRO A 207 19.97 11.92 20.78
C PRO A 207 21.48 12.07 20.51
N ASP A 208 22.22 11.03 20.09
CA ASP A 208 23.70 11.09 20.15
C ASP A 208 24.46 10.69 18.87
N HIS A 209 23.79 10.17 17.81
CA HIS A 209 24.45 9.59 16.62
C HIS A 209 24.14 10.28 15.28
N LEU A 210 23.33 11.34 15.23
CA LEU A 210 22.83 11.95 13.98
C LEU A 210 23.52 13.23 13.51
N LEU A 211 24.70 13.56 14.03
CA LEU A 211 25.39 14.77 13.57
C LEU A 211 25.77 14.77 12.08
N GLU A 212 25.67 13.65 11.34
CA GLU A 212 26.16 13.60 9.95
C GLU A 212 25.06 13.44 8.87
N GLU A 213 23.92 12.78 9.11
CA GLU A 213 22.96 12.42 8.03
C GLU A 213 21.48 12.78 8.29
N TRP A 214 21.18 13.65 9.26
CA TRP A 214 19.80 14.05 9.56
C TRP A 214 19.27 15.14 8.62
N ALA A 215 18.08 14.93 8.07
CA ALA A 215 17.54 15.79 7.01
C ALA A 215 16.02 15.97 7.06
N GLY A 216 15.43 16.02 8.26
CA GLY A 216 13.99 16.24 8.40
C GLY A 216 13.15 14.97 8.61
N PHE A 217 11.92 15.18 9.08
CA PHE A 217 10.85 14.19 9.27
C PHE A 217 9.66 14.56 8.38
N TRP A 218 9.91 15.38 7.37
CA TRP A 218 8.93 15.82 6.39
C TRP A 218 8.38 14.63 5.61
N CYS A 219 7.07 14.61 5.42
CA CYS A 219 6.38 13.63 4.59
C CYS A 219 6.47 14.03 3.11
N TYR A 220 7.67 13.92 2.53
CA TYR A 220 7.87 14.14 1.09
C TYR A 220 6.98 13.26 0.21
N PRO A 221 6.71 11.98 0.53
CA PRO A 221 5.81 11.14 -0.26
C PRO A 221 4.42 11.75 -0.46
N ALA A 222 3.79 12.28 0.60
CA ALA A 222 2.51 12.95 0.49
C ALA A 222 2.61 14.21 -0.40
N ALA A 223 3.66 15.02 -0.22
CA ALA A 223 3.91 16.21 -1.01
C ALA A 223 4.07 15.90 -2.51
N ALA A 224 4.78 14.83 -2.86
CA ALA A 224 4.97 14.42 -4.24
C ALA A 224 3.69 13.89 -4.88
N VAL A 225 2.86 13.14 -4.15
CA VAL A 225 1.53 12.71 -4.64
C VAL A 225 0.64 13.93 -4.88
N VAL A 226 0.64 14.90 -3.96
CA VAL A 226 -0.11 16.16 -4.12
C VAL A 226 0.35 16.92 -5.36
N ALA A 227 1.65 17.10 -5.53
CA ALA A 227 2.22 17.78 -6.70
C ALA A 227 1.93 17.03 -8.01
N ALA A 228 2.10 15.71 -8.02
CA ALA A 228 1.92 14.88 -9.21
C ALA A 228 0.45 14.79 -9.65
N LEU A 229 -0.50 14.83 -8.71
CA LEU A 229 -1.93 14.69 -9.01
C LEU A 229 -2.69 16.02 -9.02
N ASN A 230 -2.01 17.15 -8.80
CA ASN A 230 -2.64 18.46 -8.60
C ASN A 230 -3.75 18.43 -7.54
N ILE A 231 -3.48 17.81 -6.39
CA ILE A 231 -4.46 17.76 -5.29
C ILE A 231 -4.54 19.13 -4.62
N ASP A 232 -5.76 19.58 -4.29
CA ASP A 232 -5.96 20.74 -3.42
C ASP A 232 -5.57 20.36 -1.98
N ASP A 233 -4.56 21.04 -1.43
CA ASP A 233 -4.04 20.84 -0.09
C ASP A 233 -4.47 21.93 0.90
N SER A 234 -5.39 22.83 0.50
CA SER A 234 -5.84 23.94 1.33
C SER A 234 -6.30 23.52 2.74
N SER A 235 -6.89 22.33 2.88
CA SER A 235 -7.39 21.79 4.15
C SER A 235 -6.31 21.24 5.08
N PHE A 236 -5.10 20.93 4.59
CA PHE A 236 -4.01 20.33 5.38
C PHE A 236 -2.64 20.98 5.14
N ILE A 237 -2.58 22.13 4.45
CA ILE A 237 -1.34 22.85 4.13
C ILE A 237 -0.50 23.19 5.36
N ASP A 238 -1.15 23.36 6.52
CA ASP A 238 -0.52 23.67 7.80
C ASP A 238 -0.25 22.44 8.68
N HIS A 239 -0.42 21.22 8.15
CA HIS A 239 -0.13 20.00 8.90
C HIS A 239 1.35 19.88 9.27
N GLU A 240 1.65 19.43 10.50
CA GLU A 240 2.97 19.50 11.13
C GLU A 240 4.12 18.86 10.31
N PHE A 241 3.85 17.72 9.69
CA PHE A 241 4.83 16.97 8.89
C PHE A 241 4.77 17.27 7.38
N TYR A 242 3.86 18.14 6.96
CA TYR A 242 3.72 18.50 5.56
C TYR A 242 4.75 19.58 5.20
N PRO A 243 5.53 19.45 4.10
CA PRO A 243 6.53 20.44 3.73
C PRO A 243 5.87 21.70 3.15
N THR A 244 5.22 22.48 4.00
CA THR A 244 4.35 23.62 3.65
C THR A 244 5.04 24.63 2.72
N ASP A 245 6.28 25.03 3.02
CA ASP A 245 6.99 26.06 2.25
C ASP A 245 7.32 25.58 0.83
N LEU A 246 7.67 24.30 0.68
CA LEU A 246 7.85 23.64 -0.61
C LEU A 246 6.54 23.60 -1.39
N MET A 247 5.44 23.22 -0.74
CA MET A 247 4.15 23.03 -1.41
C MET A 247 3.45 24.35 -1.75
N LYS A 248 3.70 25.42 -0.99
CA LYS A 248 3.34 26.80 -1.37
C LYS A 248 4.06 27.25 -2.63
N ALA A 249 5.34 26.90 -2.79
CA ALA A 249 6.07 27.18 -4.03
C ALA A 249 5.56 26.34 -5.22
N CYS A 250 5.08 25.11 -4.98
CA CYS A 250 4.40 24.30 -6.00
C CYS A 250 3.05 24.89 -6.43
N ALA A 251 2.31 25.54 -5.52
CA ALA A 251 0.91 25.93 -5.73
C ALA A 251 0.69 26.77 -6.99
N GLN A 252 1.64 27.64 -7.34
CA GLN A 252 1.58 28.49 -8.53
C GLN A 252 1.62 27.71 -9.87
N TYR A 253 2.08 26.46 -9.85
CA TYR A 253 2.21 25.60 -11.03
C TYR A 253 1.12 24.52 -11.09
N ARG A 254 0.21 24.47 -10.11
CA ARG A 254 -0.87 23.50 -10.11
C ARG A 254 -1.90 23.83 -11.17
N GLY A 255 -2.41 22.79 -11.80
CA GLY A 255 -3.53 22.85 -12.73
C GLY A 255 -4.72 22.05 -12.21
N GLU A 256 -5.55 21.57 -13.14
CA GLU A 256 -6.66 20.67 -12.82
C GLU A 256 -6.16 19.34 -12.23
N PRO A 257 -6.95 18.68 -11.35
CA PRO A 257 -6.64 17.36 -10.82
C PRO A 257 -6.34 16.35 -11.93
N ILE A 258 -5.23 15.63 -11.80
CA ILE A 258 -4.86 14.58 -12.76
C ILE A 258 -5.56 13.29 -12.38
N ILE A 259 -6.38 12.75 -13.28
CA ILE A 259 -7.06 11.46 -13.09
C ILE A 259 -6.26 10.37 -13.80
N LEU A 260 -5.69 9.46 -13.03
CA LEU A 260 -5.08 8.26 -13.57
C LEU A 260 -6.16 7.20 -13.80
N PRO A 261 -6.09 6.42 -14.90
CA PRO A 261 -6.94 5.24 -15.02
C PRO A 261 -6.57 4.28 -13.87
N PRO A 262 -7.56 3.71 -13.16
CA PRO A 262 -7.29 2.73 -12.13
C PRO A 262 -6.48 1.59 -12.74
N LEU A 263 -5.53 1.04 -11.99
CA LEU A 263 -4.83 -0.15 -12.46
C LEU A 263 -5.87 -1.26 -12.63
N LYS A 264 -5.91 -1.84 -13.84
CA LYS A 264 -6.79 -2.96 -14.09
C LYS A 264 -6.33 -4.10 -13.21
N GLU A 265 -7.16 -4.48 -12.23
CA GLU A 265 -6.86 -5.66 -11.45
C GLU A 265 -6.66 -6.85 -12.38
N PRO A 266 -5.68 -7.74 -12.09
CA PRO A 266 -5.54 -8.95 -12.85
C PRO A 266 -6.86 -9.73 -12.80
N ALA A 267 -7.25 -10.31 -13.94
CA ALA A 267 -8.40 -11.20 -13.99
C ALA A 267 -8.27 -12.28 -12.91
N LEU A 268 -9.39 -12.68 -12.32
CA LEU A 268 -9.36 -13.74 -11.31
C LEU A 268 -8.68 -14.99 -11.90
N PRO A 269 -7.75 -15.61 -11.16
CA PRO A 269 -7.14 -16.86 -11.60
C PRO A 269 -8.22 -17.88 -11.99
N GLU A 270 -8.02 -18.55 -13.13
CA GLU A 270 -8.95 -19.57 -13.60
C GLU A 270 -9.01 -20.72 -12.58
N PRO A 271 -10.21 -21.15 -12.16
CA PRO A 271 -10.33 -22.30 -11.29
C PRO A 271 -9.88 -23.57 -12.03
N PRO A 272 -9.47 -24.63 -11.31
CA PRO A 272 -9.00 -25.87 -11.94
C PRO A 272 -10.03 -26.41 -12.94
N LYS A 273 -9.59 -26.65 -14.19
CA LYS A 273 -10.48 -27.12 -15.28
C LYS A 273 -11.12 -28.48 -14.98
N ARG A 274 -10.39 -29.34 -14.27
CA ARG A 274 -10.92 -30.61 -13.76
C ARG A 274 -11.28 -30.42 -12.29
N SER A 275 -12.57 -30.60 -11.98
CA SER A 275 -12.99 -30.70 -10.59
C SER A 275 -12.36 -31.96 -9.98
N PRO A 276 -11.65 -31.86 -8.84
CA PRO A 276 -11.23 -33.05 -8.14
C PRO A 276 -12.45 -33.87 -7.73
N LYS A 277 -12.28 -35.19 -7.64
CA LYS A 277 -13.32 -36.05 -7.06
C LYS A 277 -13.42 -35.70 -5.57
N ARG A 278 -14.63 -35.42 -5.10
CA ARG A 278 -14.86 -35.16 -3.68
C ARG A 278 -14.56 -36.42 -2.87
N LYS A 279 -13.83 -36.25 -1.77
CA LYS A 279 -13.66 -37.28 -0.73
C LYS A 279 -15.03 -37.58 -0.11
N PRO A 280 -15.29 -38.84 0.32
CA PRO A 280 -16.52 -39.16 1.03
C PRO A 280 -16.62 -38.32 2.30
N ALA A 281 -17.84 -37.93 2.68
CA ALA A 281 -18.08 -37.24 3.95
C ALA A 281 -17.69 -38.15 5.12
N PRO A 282 -16.78 -37.75 6.01
CA PRO A 282 -16.62 -38.41 7.30
C PRO A 282 -17.94 -38.37 8.08
N GLU A 283 -18.17 -39.32 8.98
CA GLU A 283 -19.38 -39.38 9.82
C GLU A 283 -19.61 -38.05 10.56
N LEU A 284 -18.51 -37.46 11.06
CA LEU A 284 -18.49 -36.18 11.76
C LEU A 284 -18.98 -35.00 10.90
N LEU A 285 -18.76 -35.05 9.58
CA LEU A 285 -19.09 -33.98 8.63
C LEU A 285 -20.44 -34.21 7.92
N ALA A 286 -20.97 -35.43 7.91
CA ALA A 286 -22.21 -35.76 7.21
C ALA A 286 -23.39 -34.84 7.59
N PRO A 287 -23.62 -34.46 8.87
CA PRO A 287 -24.69 -33.52 9.23
C PRO A 287 -24.47 -32.10 8.68
N TRP A 288 -23.22 -31.73 8.41
CA TRP A 288 -22.81 -30.38 8.00
C TRP A 288 -22.76 -30.19 6.50
N GLN A 289 -22.86 -31.28 5.72
CA GLN A 289 -22.80 -31.22 4.26
C GLN A 289 -23.83 -30.26 3.64
N PRO A 290 -25.12 -30.21 4.06
CA PRO A 290 -26.06 -29.25 3.49
C PRO A 290 -25.67 -27.79 3.75
N LEU A 291 -25.10 -27.49 4.93
CA LEU A 291 -24.64 -26.15 5.26
C LEU A 291 -23.40 -25.78 4.44
N PHE A 292 -22.45 -26.72 4.27
CA PHE A 292 -21.29 -26.55 3.41
C PHE A 292 -21.69 -26.16 1.98
N GLU A 293 -22.62 -26.88 1.35
CA GLU A 293 -23.02 -26.61 -0.04
C GLU A 293 -23.59 -25.19 -0.20
N ARG A 294 -24.31 -24.70 0.83
CA ARG A 294 -24.87 -23.34 0.84
C ARG A 294 -23.78 -22.29 0.97
N MET A 295 -22.84 -22.49 1.89
CA MET A 295 -21.73 -21.56 2.12
C MET A 295 -20.76 -21.49 0.93
N ALA A 296 -20.50 -22.62 0.28
CA ALA A 296 -19.60 -22.69 -0.88
C ALA A 296 -20.27 -22.34 -2.22
N ALA A 297 -21.57 -22.03 -2.23
CA ALA A 297 -22.36 -21.89 -3.45
C ALA A 297 -21.87 -20.78 -4.40
N SER A 298 -21.22 -19.74 -3.86
CA SER A 298 -20.62 -18.65 -4.63
C SER A 298 -19.35 -19.04 -5.39
N LEU A 299 -18.70 -20.16 -5.03
CA LEU A 299 -17.47 -20.62 -5.67
C LEU A 299 -17.74 -21.43 -6.95
N PRO A 300 -16.81 -21.42 -7.92
CA PRO A 300 -16.79 -22.39 -9.01
C PRO A 300 -16.81 -23.84 -8.52
N LYS A 301 -17.48 -24.74 -9.25
CA LYS A 301 -17.68 -26.14 -8.83
C LYS A 301 -16.38 -26.90 -8.52
N SER A 302 -15.31 -26.66 -9.27
CA SER A 302 -14.00 -27.27 -8.98
C SER A 302 -13.41 -26.79 -7.66
N LEU A 303 -13.56 -25.50 -7.33
CA LEU A 303 -13.12 -24.96 -6.04
C LEU A 303 -14.02 -25.43 -4.89
N GLN A 304 -15.33 -25.61 -5.10
CA GLN A 304 -16.21 -26.23 -4.10
C GLN A 304 -15.73 -27.65 -3.74
N ALA A 305 -15.27 -28.43 -4.73
CA ALA A 305 -14.75 -29.77 -4.49
C ALA A 305 -13.38 -29.76 -3.81
N SER A 306 -12.48 -28.84 -4.18
CA SER A 306 -11.20 -28.65 -3.50
C SER A 306 -11.39 -28.25 -2.04
N LEU A 307 -12.28 -27.28 -1.77
CA LEU A 307 -12.58 -26.81 -0.43
C LEU A 307 -13.17 -27.92 0.44
N TRP A 308 -14.07 -28.74 -0.14
CA TRP A 308 -14.60 -29.92 0.55
C TRP A 308 -13.49 -30.91 0.92
N ASN A 309 -12.56 -31.17 0.00
CA ASN A 309 -11.46 -32.10 0.25
C ASN A 309 -10.50 -31.57 1.33
N ALA A 310 -10.18 -30.27 1.31
CA ALA A 310 -9.37 -29.62 2.33
C ALA A 310 -10.05 -29.67 3.71
N LEU A 311 -11.37 -29.46 3.77
CA LEU A 311 -12.15 -29.59 5.01
C LEU A 311 -12.11 -31.01 5.58
N VAL A 312 -12.23 -32.03 4.72
CA VAL A 312 -12.12 -33.43 5.13
C VAL A 312 -10.71 -33.76 5.63
N GLU A 313 -9.67 -33.25 4.99
CA GLU A 313 -8.27 -33.44 5.42
C GLU A 313 -8.03 -32.79 6.79
N TRP A 314 -8.38 -31.51 6.92
CA TRP A 314 -8.21 -30.77 8.16
C TRP A 314 -8.91 -31.45 9.35
N LEU A 315 -10.15 -31.92 9.15
CA LEU A 315 -10.88 -32.63 10.21
C LEU A 315 -10.24 -33.97 10.61
N ASN A 316 -9.62 -34.69 9.66
CA ASN A 316 -8.96 -35.96 9.96
C ASN A 316 -7.61 -35.77 10.68
N GLU A 317 -6.92 -34.67 10.41
CA GLU A 317 -5.58 -34.41 10.94
C GLU A 317 -5.63 -33.68 12.29
N GLU A 318 -6.46 -32.65 12.39
CA GLU A 318 -6.41 -31.68 13.50
C GLU A 318 -7.51 -31.89 14.55
N ARG A 319 -8.55 -32.68 14.25
CA ARG A 319 -9.70 -32.82 15.16
C ARG A 319 -9.78 -34.20 15.80
N LYS A 320 -9.65 -34.24 17.13
CA LYS A 320 -9.71 -35.47 17.95
C LYS A 320 -11.06 -35.68 18.67
N GLU A 321 -12.01 -34.78 18.45
CA GLU A 321 -13.30 -34.75 19.15
C GLU A 321 -14.35 -35.64 18.49
N GLU A 322 -15.23 -36.24 19.30
CA GLU A 322 -16.31 -37.13 18.82
C GLU A 322 -17.49 -36.37 18.18
N THR A 323 -17.66 -35.07 18.48
CA THR A 323 -18.80 -34.26 17.97
C THR A 323 -18.33 -32.94 17.38
N LEU A 324 -18.96 -32.49 16.29
CA LEU A 324 -18.67 -31.23 15.60
C LEU A 324 -19.82 -30.27 15.84
N GLU A 325 -19.57 -29.21 16.59
CA GLU A 325 -20.51 -28.12 16.81
C GLU A 325 -20.37 -27.05 15.72
N ALA A 326 -21.36 -26.16 15.62
CA ALA A 326 -21.42 -25.20 14.52
C ALA A 326 -20.27 -24.18 14.50
N GLY A 327 -19.82 -23.70 15.67
CA GLY A 327 -18.64 -22.84 15.76
C GLY A 327 -17.39 -23.56 15.27
N GLY A 328 -17.20 -24.81 15.72
CA GLY A 328 -16.12 -25.69 15.24
C GLY A 328 -16.18 -25.94 13.73
N PHE A 329 -17.37 -26.08 13.15
CA PHE A 329 -17.55 -26.22 11.71
C PHE A 329 -17.16 -24.94 10.95
N LEU A 330 -17.54 -23.75 11.43
CA LEU A 330 -17.13 -22.49 10.81
C LEU A 330 -15.61 -22.29 10.87
N CYS A 331 -15.00 -22.62 12.01
CA CYS A 331 -13.54 -22.60 12.17
C CYS A 331 -12.87 -23.58 11.19
N ALA A 332 -13.35 -24.82 11.10
CA ALA A 332 -12.85 -25.82 10.16
C ALA A 332 -13.00 -25.39 8.69
N PHE A 333 -14.15 -24.79 8.33
CA PHE A 333 -14.38 -24.23 7.00
C PHE A 333 -13.38 -23.10 6.70
N SER A 334 -13.17 -22.20 7.67
CA SER A 334 -12.17 -21.14 7.56
C SER A 334 -10.77 -21.73 7.40
N ALA A 335 -10.39 -22.77 8.15
CA ALA A 335 -9.09 -23.39 8.02
C ALA A 335 -8.92 -24.03 6.62
N ALA A 336 -9.94 -24.75 6.14
CA ALA A 336 -9.92 -25.38 4.83
C ALA A 336 -9.70 -24.39 3.67
N GLN A 337 -10.31 -23.19 3.71
CA GLN A 337 -10.06 -22.16 2.68
C GLN A 337 -8.63 -21.60 2.74
N TRP A 338 -8.00 -21.60 3.92
CA TRP A 338 -6.60 -21.19 4.08
C TRP A 338 -5.64 -22.26 3.58
N GLU A 339 -5.86 -23.52 3.95
CA GLU A 339 -5.05 -24.68 3.50
C GLU A 339 -5.05 -24.83 1.98
N MET A 340 -6.20 -24.62 1.34
CA MET A 340 -6.27 -24.64 -0.13
C MET A 340 -5.83 -23.33 -0.79
N GLU A 341 -5.33 -22.37 0.00
CA GLU A 341 -4.85 -21.06 -0.45
C GLU A 341 -5.90 -20.29 -1.29
N LEU A 342 -7.18 -20.37 -0.90
CA LEU A 342 -8.28 -19.81 -1.69
C LEU A 342 -8.10 -18.31 -1.95
N LEU A 343 -7.64 -17.58 -0.92
CA LEU A 343 -7.42 -16.14 -1.00
C LEU A 343 -6.18 -15.77 -1.80
N THR A 344 -5.05 -16.44 -1.56
CA THR A 344 -3.76 -16.10 -2.17
C THR A 344 -3.65 -16.63 -3.60
N THR A 345 -3.96 -17.90 -3.82
CA THR A 345 -3.83 -18.55 -5.13
C THR A 345 -4.99 -18.22 -6.06
N TYR A 346 -6.22 -18.17 -5.56
CA TYR A 346 -7.41 -17.99 -6.40
C TYR A 346 -8.08 -16.62 -6.27
N ARG A 347 -7.56 -15.73 -5.40
CA ARG A 347 -8.12 -14.41 -5.13
C ARG A 347 -9.62 -14.45 -4.80
N ARG A 348 -10.05 -15.47 -4.05
CA ARG A 348 -11.46 -15.68 -3.65
C ARG A 348 -11.57 -15.92 -2.14
N LEU A 349 -12.74 -15.67 -1.58
CA LEU A 349 -13.07 -15.89 -0.18
C LEU A 349 -14.55 -16.25 -0.07
N ALA A 350 -14.86 -17.35 0.62
CA ALA A 350 -16.24 -17.79 0.83
C ALA A 350 -16.75 -17.45 2.24
N LEU A 351 -15.88 -17.55 3.24
CA LEU A 351 -16.18 -17.19 4.62
C LEU A 351 -15.16 -16.15 5.09
N LEU A 352 -15.64 -14.97 5.46
CA LEU A 352 -14.86 -13.99 6.21
C LEU A 352 -14.72 -14.51 7.64
N HIS A 353 -13.49 -14.60 8.13
CA HIS A 353 -13.14 -14.91 9.50
C HIS A 353 -12.00 -13.97 9.90
N VAL A 354 -12.28 -13.05 10.83
CA VAL A 354 -11.35 -11.99 11.20
C VAL A 354 -11.38 -11.71 12.69
N ASP A 355 -10.23 -11.40 13.27
CA ASP A 355 -10.10 -10.96 14.66
C ASP A 355 -10.91 -9.66 14.88
N TRP A 356 -11.57 -9.56 16.04
CA TRP A 356 -12.51 -8.46 16.35
C TRP A 356 -11.92 -7.04 16.27
N LYS A 357 -10.59 -6.89 16.36
CA LYS A 357 -9.89 -5.58 16.27
C LYS A 357 -9.15 -5.36 14.93
N ASP A 358 -9.25 -6.29 13.98
CA ASP A 358 -8.53 -6.22 12.69
C ASP A 358 -9.44 -5.73 11.55
N ASP A 359 -9.72 -4.43 11.57
CA ASP A 359 -10.53 -3.72 10.57
C ASP A 359 -9.88 -3.68 9.18
N GLU A 360 -8.55 -3.69 9.09
CA GLU A 360 -7.84 -3.71 7.81
C GLU A 360 -8.05 -5.05 7.08
N SER A 361 -7.92 -6.17 7.81
CA SER A 361 -8.25 -7.47 7.25
C SER A 361 -9.73 -7.59 6.92
N ALA A 362 -10.63 -7.03 7.74
CA ALA A 362 -12.06 -7.03 7.46
C ALA A 362 -12.39 -6.35 6.11
N LEU A 363 -11.81 -5.17 5.85
CA LEU A 363 -11.97 -4.46 4.57
C LEU A 363 -11.46 -5.30 3.39
N SER A 364 -10.23 -5.82 3.50
CA SER A 364 -9.61 -6.69 2.48
C SER A 364 -10.45 -7.94 2.18
N PHE A 365 -11.04 -8.54 3.21
CA PHE A 365 -11.89 -9.71 3.07
C PHE A 365 -13.26 -9.38 2.46
N CYS A 366 -13.83 -8.21 2.75
CA CYS A 366 -15.04 -7.73 2.07
C CYS A 366 -14.80 -7.56 0.56
N GLU A 367 -13.69 -6.95 0.16
CA GLU A 367 -13.28 -6.86 -1.25
C GLU A 367 -13.08 -8.25 -1.88
N ALA A 368 -12.50 -9.20 -1.15
CA ALA A 368 -12.33 -10.58 -1.61
C ALA A 368 -13.66 -11.32 -1.81
N ILE A 369 -14.65 -11.08 -0.94
CA ILE A 369 -16.00 -11.59 -1.11
C ILE A 369 -16.64 -10.97 -2.36
N ALA A 370 -16.61 -9.65 -2.52
CA ALA A 370 -17.19 -8.97 -3.69
C ALA A 370 -16.64 -9.54 -5.01
N ARG A 371 -15.31 -9.73 -5.07
CA ARG A 371 -14.62 -10.42 -6.18
C ARG A 371 -15.13 -11.84 -6.41
N THR A 372 -15.34 -12.60 -5.34
CA THR A 372 -15.85 -13.97 -5.42
C THR A 372 -17.26 -14.03 -5.99
N LEU A 373 -18.09 -13.02 -5.69
CA LEU A 373 -19.45 -12.87 -6.20
C LEU A 373 -19.52 -12.36 -7.64
N GLY A 374 -18.40 -11.92 -8.21
CA GLY A 374 -18.34 -11.32 -9.54
C GLY A 374 -18.99 -9.94 -9.60
N ILE A 375 -18.90 -9.16 -8.52
CA ILE A 375 -19.33 -7.76 -8.51
C ILE A 375 -18.14 -6.92 -9.02
N ASP A 376 -18.36 -6.19 -10.11
CA ASP A 376 -17.32 -5.35 -10.75
C ASP A 376 -17.11 -4.01 -10.02
N ASP A 377 -18.09 -3.58 -9.22
CA ASP A 377 -18.00 -2.35 -8.44
C ASP A 377 -17.03 -2.52 -7.25
N ALA A 378 -16.21 -1.50 -7.02
CA ALA A 378 -15.26 -1.51 -5.91
C ALA A 378 -15.96 -1.15 -4.59
N PHE A 379 -15.79 -2.01 -3.58
CA PHE A 379 -16.16 -1.67 -2.21
C PHE A 379 -15.07 -0.80 -1.58
N SER A 380 -15.27 0.52 -1.60
CA SER A 380 -14.36 1.49 -1.00
C SER A 380 -15.16 2.43 -0.07
N PRO A 381 -15.49 1.97 1.15
CA PRO A 381 -16.19 2.82 2.10
C PRO A 381 -15.31 4.02 2.44
N ASP A 382 -15.92 5.18 2.69
CA ASP A 382 -15.17 6.32 3.23
C ASP A 382 -14.47 5.83 4.50
N PRO A 383 -13.15 6.08 4.66
CA PRO A 383 -12.44 5.48 5.77
C PRO A 383 -13.12 5.96 7.04
N VAL A 384 -13.73 5.02 7.74
CA VAL A 384 -14.55 5.33 8.90
C VAL A 384 -13.60 5.92 9.94
N THR A 385 -14.04 6.91 10.71
CA THR A 385 -13.30 7.35 11.91
C THR A 385 -13.32 6.22 12.93
N LEU A 386 -12.48 5.20 12.72
CA LEU A 386 -12.40 3.96 13.47
C LEU A 386 -11.64 4.17 14.79
N ASN A 387 -12.10 5.10 15.63
CA ASN A 387 -11.62 5.28 17.00
C ASN A 387 -12.54 4.61 18.04
N ARG A 388 -13.51 3.82 17.59
CA ARG A 388 -14.48 3.10 18.45
C ARG A 388 -14.05 1.63 18.62
N PRO A 389 -14.47 0.95 19.71
CA PRO A 389 -14.14 -0.46 19.92
C PRO A 389 -14.76 -1.43 18.89
N GLU A 390 -15.85 -1.07 18.19
CA GLU A 390 -16.61 -1.95 17.29
C GLU A 390 -16.20 -1.90 15.79
N ARG A 391 -14.94 -1.57 15.48
CA ARG A 391 -14.44 -1.25 14.11
C ARG A 391 -14.79 -2.26 13.03
N VAL A 392 -14.58 -3.55 13.32
CA VAL A 392 -14.87 -4.61 12.35
C VAL A 392 -16.36 -4.70 12.06
N TRP A 393 -17.22 -4.51 13.06
CA TRP A 393 -18.66 -4.55 12.87
C TRP A 393 -19.16 -3.41 11.97
N GLU A 394 -18.61 -2.20 12.11
CA GLU A 394 -18.92 -1.06 11.25
C GLU A 394 -18.54 -1.34 9.79
N VAL A 395 -17.39 -1.97 9.55
CA VAL A 395 -16.99 -2.43 8.21
C VAL A 395 -18.01 -3.43 7.64
N LEU A 396 -18.39 -4.46 8.42
CA LEU A 396 -19.35 -5.47 7.99
C LEU A 396 -20.74 -4.88 7.72
N TYR A 397 -21.21 -3.94 8.54
CA TYR A 397 -22.48 -3.24 8.33
C TYR A 397 -22.46 -2.40 7.05
N THR A 398 -21.39 -1.63 6.85
CA THR A 398 -21.22 -0.82 5.64
C THR A 398 -21.17 -1.71 4.39
N PHE A 399 -20.46 -2.84 4.49
CA PHE A 399 -20.42 -3.83 3.42
C PHE A 399 -21.78 -4.49 3.17
N HIS A 400 -22.56 -4.77 4.22
CA HIS A 400 -23.92 -5.28 4.09
C HIS A 400 -24.82 -4.31 3.30
N GLN A 401 -24.80 -3.03 3.65
CA GLN A 401 -25.57 -1.99 2.95
C GLN A 401 -25.14 -1.86 1.49
N TRP A 402 -23.82 -1.95 1.23
CA TRP A 402 -23.28 -1.92 -0.11
C TRP A 402 -23.66 -3.16 -0.94
N LEU A 403 -23.72 -4.36 -0.35
CA LEU A 403 -24.11 -5.59 -1.03
C LEU A 403 -25.60 -5.67 -1.41
N ALA A 404 -26.47 -5.05 -0.62
CA ALA A 404 -27.92 -5.09 -0.82
C ALA A 404 -28.38 -4.71 -2.24
N PRO A 405 -27.96 -3.57 -2.84
CA PRO A 405 -28.30 -3.22 -4.22
C PRO A 405 -27.72 -4.20 -5.25
N HIS A 406 -26.68 -4.95 -4.93
CA HIS A 406 -26.12 -6.02 -5.78
C HIS A 406 -26.88 -7.35 -5.69
N GLY A 407 -27.96 -7.42 -4.90
CA GLY A 407 -28.80 -8.62 -4.77
C GLY A 407 -28.28 -9.65 -3.77
N TYR A 408 -27.37 -9.25 -2.89
CA TYR A 408 -26.78 -10.08 -1.86
C TYR A 408 -27.12 -9.58 -0.45
N ARG A 409 -27.15 -10.49 0.51
CA ARG A 409 -27.28 -10.21 1.94
C ARG A 409 -26.06 -10.76 2.66
N LEU A 410 -25.42 -9.92 3.47
CA LEU A 410 -24.37 -10.37 4.39
C LEU A 410 -25.03 -11.01 5.62
N ILE A 411 -24.62 -12.24 5.94
CA ILE A 411 -25.07 -13.02 7.10
C ILE A 411 -23.89 -13.18 8.05
N ALA A 412 -24.05 -12.75 9.30
CA ALA A 412 -23.01 -12.79 10.34
C ALA A 412 -23.45 -13.73 11.49
N PRO A 413 -23.06 -15.02 11.48
CA PRO A 413 -23.29 -15.91 12.60
C PRO A 413 -22.42 -15.53 13.80
N LEU A 414 -22.97 -15.68 15.00
CA LEU A 414 -22.29 -15.45 16.28
C LEU A 414 -21.77 -16.77 16.81
N THR A 415 -20.45 -16.88 16.95
CA THR A 415 -19.77 -18.03 17.56
C THR A 415 -19.51 -17.83 19.05
N GLY A 416 -19.57 -16.59 19.55
CA GLY A 416 -19.20 -16.25 20.93
C GLY A 416 -17.68 -16.15 21.15
N GLU A 417 -16.90 -16.21 20.07
CA GLU A 417 -15.46 -16.05 20.07
C GLU A 417 -15.07 -14.58 19.89
N ASP A 418 -13.80 -14.26 20.15
CA ASP A 418 -13.18 -12.95 19.89
C ASP A 418 -12.88 -12.74 18.39
N ALA A 419 -13.80 -13.16 17.51
CA ALA A 419 -13.68 -13.09 16.07
C ALA A 419 -15.06 -12.91 15.41
N TYR A 420 -15.06 -12.30 14.23
CA TYR A 420 -16.26 -12.15 13.41
C TYR A 420 -16.23 -13.12 12.24
N TYR A 421 -17.38 -13.76 12.03
CA TYR A 421 -17.67 -14.56 10.85
C TYR A 421 -18.72 -13.88 9.99
N ALA A 422 -18.52 -13.85 8.68
CA ALA A 422 -19.50 -13.31 7.74
C ALA A 422 -19.45 -14.02 6.39
N LEU A 423 -20.62 -14.19 5.77
CA LEU A 423 -20.73 -14.70 4.41
C LEU A 423 -21.81 -13.96 3.63
N ALA A 424 -21.56 -13.75 2.34
CA ALA A 424 -22.51 -13.11 1.45
C ALA A 424 -23.29 -14.16 0.65
N VAL A 425 -24.61 -14.05 0.66
CA VAL A 425 -25.51 -14.97 -0.05
C VAL A 425 -26.55 -14.20 -0.84
N LYS A 426 -27.08 -14.81 -1.90
CA LYS A 426 -28.16 -14.19 -2.69
C LYS A 426 -29.37 -13.98 -1.78
N ILE A 427 -30.05 -12.83 -1.90
CA ILE A 427 -31.19 -12.47 -1.05
C ILE A 427 -32.24 -13.59 -0.98
N LYS A 428 -32.56 -14.22 -2.13
CA LYS A 428 -33.53 -15.32 -2.22
C LYS A 428 -33.17 -16.56 -1.40
N ASP A 429 -31.88 -16.77 -1.11
CA ASP A 429 -31.35 -17.94 -0.39
C ASP A 429 -31.04 -17.61 1.07
N ALA A 430 -31.11 -16.33 1.46
CA ALA A 430 -30.61 -15.84 2.73
C ALA A 430 -31.39 -16.38 3.93
N ASP A 431 -32.72 -16.31 3.92
CA ASP A 431 -33.55 -16.79 5.04
C ASP A 431 -33.42 -18.31 5.23
N THR A 432 -33.19 -19.05 4.14
CA THR A 432 -32.94 -20.48 4.21
C THR A 432 -31.59 -20.78 4.86
N LEU A 433 -30.55 -19.98 4.58
CA LEU A 433 -29.27 -20.11 5.26
C LEU A 433 -29.38 -19.74 6.74
N VAL A 434 -30.07 -18.65 7.08
CA VAL A 434 -30.29 -18.24 8.48
C VAL A 434 -30.96 -19.36 9.27
N ALA A 435 -32.05 -19.93 8.75
CA ALA A 435 -32.73 -21.04 9.41
C ALA A 435 -31.82 -22.26 9.57
N ALA A 436 -30.94 -22.55 8.61
CA ALA A 436 -29.99 -23.66 8.71
C ALA A 436 -28.92 -23.42 9.79
N LEU A 437 -28.42 -22.18 9.92
CA LEU A 437 -27.48 -21.79 10.97
C LEU A 437 -28.13 -21.86 12.37
N GLU A 438 -29.36 -21.39 12.49
CA GLU A 438 -30.13 -21.44 13.76
C GLU A 438 -30.46 -22.87 14.17
N GLN A 439 -30.85 -23.74 13.23
CA GLN A 439 -31.05 -25.17 13.48
C GLN A 439 -29.75 -25.87 13.93
N ALA A 440 -28.60 -25.38 13.47
CA ALA A 440 -27.28 -25.85 13.89
C ALA A 440 -26.83 -25.26 15.24
N GLY A 441 -27.61 -24.39 15.88
CA GLY A 441 -27.32 -23.80 17.19
C GLY A 441 -26.57 -22.46 17.14
N LEU A 442 -26.36 -21.86 15.97
CA LEU A 442 -25.77 -20.53 15.85
C LEU A 442 -26.83 -19.45 15.90
N LYS A 443 -26.60 -18.42 16.72
CA LYS A 443 -27.39 -17.19 16.62
C LYS A 443 -26.88 -16.39 15.43
N VAL A 444 -27.78 -15.84 14.63
CA VAL A 444 -27.41 -14.93 13.54
C VAL A 444 -27.74 -13.51 13.95
N LYS A 445 -26.76 -12.60 13.84
CA LYS A 445 -27.02 -11.17 14.00
C LYS A 445 -27.46 -10.62 12.65
N THR A 446 -28.67 -10.07 12.59
CA THR A 446 -29.16 -9.39 11.39
C THR A 446 -28.76 -7.93 11.44
N PHE A 447 -28.22 -7.43 10.33
CA PHE A 447 -28.04 -5.99 10.14
C PHE A 447 -29.43 -5.42 9.84
N THR A 448 -30.12 -4.89 10.86
CA THR A 448 -31.41 -4.21 10.67
C THR A 448 -31.17 -2.74 10.33
N ASP A 449 -31.99 -2.19 9.42
CA ASP A 449 -31.84 -0.84 8.86
C ASP A 449 -31.80 0.28 9.91
N ASP A 450 -32.27 0.02 11.14
CA ASP A 450 -32.42 1.02 12.21
C ASP A 450 -31.48 0.84 13.41
N GLN A 451 -30.48 -0.05 13.32
CA GLN A 451 -29.47 -0.19 14.38
C GLN A 451 -28.04 -0.17 13.82
N PRO A 452 -27.52 1.01 13.44
CA PRO A 452 -26.13 1.27 13.75
C PRO A 452 -26.01 1.23 15.29
N PHE A 453 -24.87 0.80 15.81
CA PHE A 453 -24.63 0.92 17.25
C PHE A 453 -24.79 2.36 17.72
#